data_AF-A0A933A3J2-F1
#
_entry.id   AF-A0A933A3J2-F1
#
_cell.length_a   1.000
_cell.length_b   1.000
_cell.length_c   1.000
_cell.angle_alpha   90.00
_cell.angle_beta   90.00
_cell.angle_gamma   90.00
#
_symmetry.space_group_name_H-M   'P 1'
#
loop_
_entity.id
_entity.type
_entity.pdbx_description
1 polymer ?
#
loop_
_entity_poly.entity_id
_entity_poly.type
_entity_poly.pdbx_seq_one_letter_code
_entity_poly.pdbx_strand_id
1 'polypeptide(L)' 'MDHGPKIGERIPPFEAPDQFGRMHSLETIRRANGAVIVFVRSADW' A
#
# COMPACT_ATOMS: atom_id res chain seq x y z
N MET A 1 7.21 19.12 7.33
CA MET A 1 6.79 18.45 6.08
C MET A 1 5.89 17.30 6.48
N ASP A 2 4.73 17.16 5.84
CA ASP A 2 3.79 16.08 6.14
C ASP A 2 4.16 14.83 5.34
N HIS A 3 4.53 13.76 6.04
CA HIS A 3 4.99 12.51 5.45
C HIS A 3 3.85 11.50 5.37
N GLY A 4 3.00 11.64 4.36
CA GLY A 4 1.96 10.66 4.01
C GLY A 4 0.51 11.11 4.24
N PRO A 5 -0.47 10.28 3.85
CA PRO A 5 -1.89 10.60 3.97
C PRO A 5 -2.33 10.80 5.41
N LYS A 6 -3.22 11.77 5.65
CA LYS A 6 -3.80 11.99 6.97
C LYS A 6 -4.89 10.97 7.31
N ILE A 7 -5.19 10.82 8.60
CA ILE A 7 -6.33 10.01 9.05
C ILE A 7 -7.61 10.59 8.43
N GLY A 8 -8.40 9.72 7.78
CA GLY A 8 -9.62 10.11 7.07
C GLY A 8 -9.39 10.63 5.64
N GLU A 9 -8.14 10.86 5.24
CA GLU A 9 -7.80 11.21 3.87
C GLU A 9 -7.91 9.98 2.97
N ARG A 10 -8.33 10.20 1.72
CA ARG A 10 -8.35 9.14 0.71
C ARG A 10 -6.91 8.73 0.40
N ILE A 11 -6.63 7.43 0.47
CA ILE A 11 -5.36 6.87 0.02
C ILE A 11 -5.21 7.13 -1.50
N PRO A 12 -4.06 7.66 -1.95
CA PRO A 12 -3.78 7.81 -3.38
C PRO A 12 -3.91 6.48 -4.14
N PRO A 13 -4.40 6.49 -5.39
CA PRO A 13 -4.45 5.28 -6.19
C PRO A 13 -3.04 4.72 -6.42
N PHE A 14 -2.91 3.40 -6.43
CA PHE A 14 -1.67 2.71 -6.75
C PHE A 14 -1.95 1.42 -7.52
N GLU A 15 -0.95 0.99 -8.29
CA GLU A 15 -0.85 -0.34 -8.86
C GLU A 15 0.57 -0.86 -8.65
N ALA A 16 0.71 -2.07 -8.10
CA ALA A 16 2.01 -2.69 -7.86
C ALA A 16 1.94 -4.21 -8.09
N PRO A 17 3.02 -4.84 -8.59
CA PRO A 17 3.09 -6.28 -8.68
C PRO A 17 3.27 -6.91 -7.29
N ASP A 18 2.65 -8.05 -7.07
CA ASP A 18 2.99 -8.94 -5.95
C ASP A 18 4.26 -9.75 -6.23
N GLN A 19 4.62 -10.65 -5.31
CA GLN A 19 5.80 -11.51 -5.43
C GLN A 19 5.77 -12.48 -6.63
N PHE A 20 4.60 -12.66 -7.25
CA PHE A 20 4.41 -13.49 -8.44
C PHE A 20 4.24 -12.64 -9.72
N GLY A 21 4.41 -11.31 -9.62
CA GLY A 21 4.25 -10.38 -10.73
C GLY A 21 2.80 -10.04 -11.06
N ARG A 22 1.83 -10.46 -10.24
CA ARG A 22 0.41 -10.11 -10.47
C ARG A 22 0.15 -8.69 -9.98
N MET A 23 -0.46 -7.87 -10.82
CA MET A 23 -0.81 -6.49 -10.48
C MET A 23 -1.94 -6.45 -9.45
N HIS A 24 -1.77 -5.60 -8.43
CA HIS A 24 -2.77 -5.31 -7.40
C HIS A 24 -2.92 -3.82 -7.19
N SER A 25 -4.12 -3.43 -6.77
CA SER A 25 -4.48 -2.06 -6.38
C SER A 25 -5.07 -2.07 -4.97
N LEU A 26 -5.38 -0.89 -4.42
CA LEU A 26 -6.08 -0.78 -3.13
C LEU A 26 -7.40 -1.57 -3.13
N GLU A 27 -8.11 -1.56 -4.26
CA GLU A 27 -9.41 -2.23 -4.38
C GLU A 27 -9.28 -3.75 -4.32
N THR A 28 -8.23 -4.31 -4.95
CA THR A 28 -8.04 -5.77 -5.00
C THR A 28 -7.53 -6.35 -3.68
N ILE A 29 -6.79 -5.56 -2.88
CA ILE A 29 -6.24 -6.02 -1.59
C ILE A 29 -7.20 -5.79 -0.41
N ARG A 30 -8.15 -4.86 -0.52
CA ARG A 30 -9.07 -4.52 0.56
C ARG A 30 -10.08 -5.65 0.80
N ARG A 31 -10.18 -6.10 2.05
CA ARG A 31 -11.19 -7.08 2.50
C ARG A 31 -12.17 -6.45 3.49
N ALA A 32 -13.06 -7.26 4.06
CA ALA A 32 -14.08 -6.81 5.02
C ALA A 32 -13.50 -6.00 6.20
N ASN A 33 -12.28 -6.32 6.63
CA ASN A 33 -11.60 -5.64 7.74
C ASN A 33 -10.59 -4.57 7.28
N GLY A 34 -10.64 -4.16 6.02
CA GLY A 34 -9.69 -3.20 5.44
C GLY A 34 -8.43 -3.86 4.86
N ALA A 35 -7.37 -3.05 4.75
CA ALA A 35 -6.05 -3.45 4.26
C ALA A 35 -4.97 -2.71 5.04
N VAL A 36 -3.77 -3.30 5.11
CA VAL A 36 -2.57 -2.68 5.68
C VAL A 36 -1.51 -2.59 4.59
N ILE A 37 -0.93 -1.40 4.42
CA ILE A 37 0.18 -1.14 3.49
C ILE A 37 1.41 -0.80 4.33
N VAL A 38 2.48 -1.57 4.19
CA VAL A 38 3.72 -1.39 4.94
C VAL A 38 4.83 -0.99 3.97
N PHE A 39 5.42 0.18 4.18
CA PHE A 39 6.61 0.62 3.46
C PHE A 39 7.84 0.17 4.22
N VAL A 40 8.61 -0.74 3.64
CA VAL A 40 9.87 -1.20 4.20
C VAL A 40 11.01 -0.80 3.26
N ARG A 41 12.12 -0.37 3.83
CA ARG A 41 13.40 -0.23 3.13
C ARG A 41 14.36 -1.22 3.77
N SER A 42 14.81 -2.20 3.00
CA SER A 42 15.88 -3.09 3.46
C SER A 42 17.17 -2.29 3.64
N ALA A 43 17.97 -2.66 4.62
CA ALA A 43 19.36 -2.25 4.70
C ALA A 43 20.22 -3.45 4.33
N ASP A 44 21.05 -3.29 3.29
CA ASP A 44 22.14 -4.21 3.03
C ASP A 44 23.19 -3.93 4.12
N TRP A 45 23.28 -4.82 5.10
CA TRP A 45 24.30 -4.77 6.15
C TRP A 45 25.49 -5.66 5.79
#